data_AF-A0A0E3C025-F1
#
_entry.id   AF-A0A0E3C025-F1
#
_cell.length_a   1.000
_cell.length_b   1.000
_cell.length_c   1.000
_cell.angle_alpha   90.00
_cell.angle_beta   90.00
_cell.angle_gamma   90.00
#
_symmetry.space_group_name_H-M   'P 1'
#
loop_
_entity.id
_entity.type
_entity.pdbx_description
1 polymer ?
#
loop_
_entity_poly.entity_id
_entity_poly.type
_entity_poly.pdbx_seq_one_letter_code
_entity_poly.pdbx_strand_id
1 'polypeptide(L)'
;MEVSELLEHDLGHGQVDDLDTAPPLALLAMLSQRSGIELDRLRCMSFAGWVPWLLDSLDDQIPAALETYAFQLSVLLPRLRRKTRSITSWRAWLPTQPIHRACPLCLNDPENQAVLLAWKLPLMLSCPLHGCWLESYWGVPGRFLGWENADAEPRTASDAIAAMDQRTWQALTTGHVELPRRRIHAGLWFRLLRTLLDELN
;
A
#
# COMPACT_ATOMS: atom_id res chain seq x y z
N MET A 1 -9.12 -19.94 25.72
CA MET A 1 -7.73 -19.71 25.33
C MET A 1 -7.74 -18.43 24.53
N GLU A 2 -7.20 -17.37 25.13
CA GLU A 2 -7.19 -16.03 24.54
C GLU A 2 -6.17 -15.96 23.40
N VAL A 3 -6.39 -15.06 22.43
CA VAL A 3 -5.45 -14.89 21.30
C VAL A 3 -4.06 -14.45 21.78
N SER A 4 -3.99 -13.71 22.89
CA SER A 4 -2.75 -13.32 23.55
C SER A 4 -1.97 -14.53 24.09
N GLU A 5 -2.64 -15.51 24.69
CA GLU A 5 -2.01 -16.74 25.17
C GLU A 5 -1.45 -17.59 24.02
N LEU A 6 -2.13 -17.61 22.87
CA LEU A 6 -1.63 -18.25 21.65
C LEU A 6 -0.40 -17.52 21.09
N LEU A 7 -0.44 -16.19 21.01
CA LEU A 7 0.72 -15.42 20.53
C LEU A 7 1.95 -15.64 21.43
N GLU A 8 1.76 -15.58 22.75
CA GLU A 8 2.86 -15.70 23.71
C GLU A 8 3.39 -17.13 23.83
N HIS A 9 2.50 -18.12 23.96
CA HIS A 9 2.93 -19.51 24.23
C HIS A 9 3.15 -20.33 22.96
N ASP A 10 2.48 -20.01 21.86
CA ASP A 10 2.64 -20.76 20.61
C ASP A 10 3.64 -20.07 19.68
N LEU A 11 3.52 -18.76 19.46
CA LEU A 11 4.41 -18.02 18.55
C LEU A 11 5.61 -17.39 19.25
N GLY A 12 5.65 -17.35 20.59
CA GLY A 12 6.76 -16.76 21.35
C GLY A 12 6.81 -15.23 21.26
N HIS A 13 5.69 -14.58 20.96
CA HIS A 13 5.58 -13.13 20.80
C HIS A 13 4.49 -12.56 21.70
N GLY A 14 4.75 -11.40 22.30
CA GLY A 14 3.71 -10.63 22.97
C GLY A 14 2.69 -10.06 21.97
N GLN A 15 1.72 -9.31 22.49
CA GLN A 15 0.78 -8.57 21.63
C GLN A 15 1.54 -7.64 20.66
N VAL A 16 1.28 -7.79 19.37
CA VAL A 16 1.83 -6.93 18.31
C VAL A 16 0.71 -6.06 17.76
N ASP A 17 0.81 -4.75 17.95
CA ASP A 17 -0.26 -3.81 17.60
C ASP A 17 -0.30 -3.46 16.09
N ASP A 18 0.81 -3.63 15.36
CA ASP A 18 0.89 -3.35 13.92
C ASP A 18 1.73 -4.40 13.16
N LEU A 19 1.05 -5.22 12.35
CA LEU A 19 1.68 -6.19 11.44
C LEU A 19 1.77 -5.69 10.00
N ASP A 20 1.08 -4.61 9.66
CA ASP A 20 1.02 -4.10 8.30
C ASP A 20 2.26 -3.27 7.97
N THR A 21 2.78 -2.50 8.92
CA THR A 21 3.93 -1.61 8.66
C THR A 21 5.26 -2.35 8.70
N ALA A 22 5.64 -2.88 9.87
CA ALA A 22 6.95 -3.47 10.09
C ALA A 22 6.87 -4.62 11.12
N PRO A 23 6.30 -5.78 10.73
CA PRO A 23 6.15 -6.90 11.65
C PRO A 23 7.53 -7.41 12.12
N PRO A 24 7.67 -7.83 13.40
CA PRO A 24 8.94 -8.33 13.92
C PRO A 24 9.47 -9.52 13.12
N LEU A 25 10.76 -9.48 12.75
CA LEU A 25 11.35 -10.55 11.93
C LEU A 25 11.26 -11.93 12.61
N ALA A 26 11.43 -11.98 13.93
CA ALA A 26 11.29 -13.21 14.68
C ALA A 26 9.88 -13.80 14.59
N LEU A 27 8.84 -12.95 14.51
CA LEU A 27 7.46 -13.41 14.32
C LEU A 27 7.27 -14.01 12.93
N LEU A 28 7.77 -13.34 11.90
CA LEU A 28 7.71 -13.85 10.53
C LEU A 28 8.47 -15.18 10.37
N ALA A 29 9.63 -15.32 11.02
CA ALA A 29 10.41 -16.55 11.01
C ALA A 29 9.65 -17.72 11.64
N MET A 30 9.01 -17.48 12.79
CA MET A 30 8.16 -18.48 13.46
C MET A 30 6.95 -18.88 12.60
N LEU A 31 6.26 -17.90 12.02
CA LEU A 31 5.16 -18.16 11.09
C LEU A 31 5.63 -18.97 9.87
N SER A 32 6.79 -18.66 9.30
CA SER A 32 7.36 -19.38 8.17
C SER A 32 7.61 -20.84 8.53
N GLN A 33 8.29 -21.09 9.65
CA GLN A 33 8.62 -22.43 10.12
C GLN A 33 7.38 -23.30 10.34
N ARG A 34 6.30 -22.71 10.86
CA ARG A 34 5.08 -23.44 11.24
C ARG A 34 4.10 -23.62 10.10
N SER A 35 3.94 -22.61 9.24
CA SER A 35 3.00 -22.67 8.11
C SER A 35 3.60 -23.30 6.85
N GLY A 36 4.94 -23.40 6.76
CA GLY A 36 5.65 -23.76 5.55
C GLY A 36 5.62 -22.67 4.47
N ILE A 37 5.10 -21.48 4.77
CA ILE A 37 5.15 -20.32 3.88
C ILE A 37 6.55 -19.72 3.93
N GLU A 38 7.17 -19.50 2.78
CA GLU A 38 8.49 -18.88 2.69
C GLU A 38 8.55 -17.51 3.38
N LEU A 39 9.64 -17.26 4.10
CA LEU A 39 9.84 -16.03 4.87
C LEU A 39 9.72 -14.77 3.98
N ASP A 40 10.25 -14.82 2.76
CA ASP A 40 10.19 -13.68 1.83
C ASP A 40 8.75 -13.39 1.38
N ARG A 41 7.91 -14.42 1.26
CA ARG A 41 6.48 -14.23 0.97
C ARG A 41 5.77 -13.55 2.13
N LEU A 42 6.07 -13.93 3.37
CA LEU A 42 5.52 -13.28 4.56
C LEU A 42 5.99 -11.83 4.69
N ARG A 43 7.26 -11.54 4.41
CA ARG A 43 7.79 -10.17 4.39
C ARG A 43 7.01 -9.27 3.43
N CYS A 44 6.73 -9.76 2.21
CA CYS A 44 5.96 -9.05 1.20
C CYS A 44 4.49 -8.78 1.57
N MET A 45 3.98 -9.34 2.68
CA MET A 45 2.65 -9.06 3.22
C MET A 45 2.62 -7.82 4.14
N SER A 46 3.71 -7.05 4.22
CA SER A 46 3.85 -5.81 4.99
C SER A 46 4.51 -4.70 4.16
N PHE A 47 4.36 -3.45 4.58
CA PHE A 47 5.00 -2.30 3.96
C PHE A 47 6.53 -2.38 4.02
N ALA A 48 7.10 -2.92 5.10
CA ALA A 48 8.54 -3.16 5.21
C ALA A 48 9.05 -4.07 4.08
N GLY A 49 8.25 -5.05 3.65
CA GLY A 49 8.60 -5.91 2.50
C GLY A 49 8.52 -5.22 1.14
N TRP A 50 7.95 -4.01 1.07
CA TRP A 50 7.86 -3.22 -0.15
C TRP A 50 9.00 -2.18 -0.29
N VAL A 51 9.87 -2.09 0.72
CA VAL A 51 11.15 -1.38 0.65
C VAL A 51 12.17 -2.21 -0.14
N PRO A 52 13.01 -1.62 -1.03
CA PRO A 52 13.13 -0.19 -1.35
C PRO A 52 12.32 0.25 -2.58
N TRP A 53 11.45 -0.63 -3.10
CA TRP A 53 10.90 -0.43 -4.45
C TRP A 53 9.69 0.49 -4.47
N LEU A 54 8.69 0.25 -3.62
CA LEU A 54 7.58 1.18 -3.47
C LEU A 54 7.94 2.33 -2.53
N LEU A 55 8.55 1.98 -1.40
CA LEU A 55 8.95 2.91 -0.34
C LEU A 55 10.48 2.91 -0.32
N ASP A 56 11.15 4.07 -0.30
CA ASP A 56 12.62 4.08 -0.18
C ASP A 56 13.08 3.66 1.23
N SER A 57 12.31 4.06 2.25
CA SER A 57 12.53 3.73 3.64
C SER A 57 11.23 3.94 4.43
N LEU A 58 11.13 3.28 5.59
CA LEU A 58 10.12 3.55 6.61
C LEU A 58 10.58 4.57 7.65
N ASP A 59 11.87 4.91 7.66
CA ASP A 59 12.46 5.93 8.53
C ASP A 59 12.01 7.33 8.10
N ASP A 60 11.36 8.05 9.01
CA ASP A 60 10.84 9.39 8.78
C ASP A 60 11.88 10.49 9.09
N GLN A 61 13.04 10.14 9.62
CA GLN A 61 14.12 11.06 9.95
C GLN A 61 15.12 11.27 8.82
N ILE A 62 14.94 10.61 7.67
CA ILE A 62 15.85 10.74 6.53
C ILE A 62 15.78 12.17 5.97
N PRO A 63 16.89 12.93 6.02
CA PRO A 63 16.93 14.26 5.43
C PRO A 63 16.73 14.19 3.92
N ALA A 64 15.96 15.14 3.38
CA ALA A 64 15.69 15.25 1.94
C ALA A 64 15.07 13.99 1.29
N ALA A 65 14.31 13.18 2.07
CA ALA A 65 13.65 11.98 1.58
C ALA A 65 12.67 12.29 0.42
N LEU A 66 11.94 13.41 0.50
CA LEU A 66 11.03 13.84 -0.56
C LEU A 66 11.79 14.18 -1.85
N GLU A 67 12.87 14.92 -1.75
CA GLU A 67 13.69 15.37 -2.88
C GLU A 67 14.33 14.16 -3.58
N THR A 68 14.88 13.25 -2.79
CA THR A 68 15.52 12.03 -3.31
C THR A 68 14.52 11.04 -3.90
N TYR A 69 13.29 11.01 -3.41
CA TYR A 69 12.26 10.14 -3.97
C TYR A 69 11.58 10.75 -5.21
N ALA A 70 11.03 11.95 -5.08
CA ALA A 70 10.11 12.56 -6.04
C ALA A 70 10.74 13.62 -6.95
N PHE A 71 11.90 14.21 -6.60
CA PHE A 71 12.47 15.33 -7.38
C PHE A 71 13.55 14.87 -8.37
N GLN A 72 13.87 13.58 -8.38
CA GLN A 72 14.79 13.00 -9.35
C GLN A 72 14.18 12.86 -10.76
N LEU A 73 12.86 12.91 -10.90
CA LEU A 73 12.18 12.76 -12.19
C LEU A 73 11.41 14.04 -12.54
N SER A 74 11.05 14.15 -13.82
CA SER A 74 10.26 15.25 -14.38
C SER A 74 9.27 14.65 -15.36
N VAL A 75 7.97 14.93 -15.17
CA VAL A 75 6.88 14.33 -15.98
C VAL A 75 6.17 15.39 -16.80
N LEU A 76 5.59 16.40 -16.15
CA LEU A 76 4.90 17.54 -16.77
C LEU A 76 5.76 18.80 -16.76
N LEU A 77 6.47 19.06 -15.65
CA LEU A 77 7.23 20.30 -15.44
C LEU A 77 8.74 20.05 -15.54
N PRO A 78 9.50 20.89 -16.28
CA PRO A 78 10.96 20.83 -16.26
C PRO A 78 11.51 20.99 -14.84
N ARG A 79 12.59 20.27 -14.51
CA ARG A 79 13.22 20.26 -13.16
C ARG A 79 13.38 21.65 -12.52
N LEU A 80 13.76 22.66 -13.30
CA LEU A 80 14.04 24.03 -12.83
C LEU A 80 12.80 24.88 -12.52
N ARG A 81 11.58 24.39 -12.81
CA ARG A 81 10.32 25.13 -12.60
C ARG A 81 9.49 24.58 -11.44
N ARG A 82 10.00 23.61 -10.69
CA ARG A 82 9.26 23.03 -9.56
C ARG A 82 9.40 23.90 -8.32
N LYS A 83 8.30 24.11 -7.60
CA LYS A 83 8.35 24.69 -6.25
C LYS A 83 8.94 23.66 -5.29
N THR A 84 10.01 24.03 -4.60
CA THR A 84 10.55 23.22 -3.51
C THR A 84 9.68 23.39 -2.27
N ARG A 85 9.24 22.28 -1.68
CA ARG A 85 8.58 22.24 -0.37
C ARG A 85 9.31 21.26 0.52
N SER A 86 9.39 21.57 1.80
CA SER A 86 9.89 20.65 2.83
C SER A 86 8.69 20.09 3.59
N ILE A 87 8.69 18.78 3.79
CA ILE A 87 7.68 18.08 4.61
C ILE A 87 8.45 17.33 5.69
N THR A 88 8.18 17.67 6.96
CA THR A 88 8.74 16.99 8.12
C THR A 88 8.19 15.56 8.22
N SER A 89 9.03 14.60 8.63
CA SER A 89 8.64 13.19 8.77
C SER A 89 8.05 12.56 7.50
N TRP A 90 8.54 12.98 6.34
CA TRP A 90 8.03 12.51 5.06
C TRP A 90 8.48 11.08 4.77
N ARG A 91 7.53 10.22 4.40
CA ARG A 91 7.76 8.86 3.94
C ARG A 91 7.05 8.67 2.61
N ALA A 92 7.73 8.05 1.65
CA ALA A 92 7.17 7.83 0.32
C ALA A 92 5.86 7.04 0.44
N TRP A 93 4.77 7.53 -0.14
CA TRP A 93 3.44 6.89 -0.17
C TRP A 93 2.77 6.56 1.17
N LEU A 94 3.48 6.51 2.30
CA LEU A 94 2.89 6.20 3.60
C LEU A 94 2.14 7.44 4.10
N PRO A 95 0.81 7.35 4.29
CA PRO A 95 0.03 8.50 4.71
C PRO A 95 0.27 8.82 6.19
N THR A 96 0.16 10.10 6.56
CA THR A 96 0.26 10.53 7.97
C THR A 96 -0.94 10.05 8.80
N GLN A 97 -2.11 9.91 8.16
CA GLN A 97 -3.33 9.38 8.77
C GLN A 97 -3.70 8.06 8.10
N PRO A 98 -4.21 7.06 8.86
CA PRO A 98 -4.69 5.82 8.28
C PRO A 98 -5.75 6.04 7.21
N ILE A 99 -5.67 5.27 6.12
CA ILE A 99 -6.68 5.27 5.07
C ILE A 99 -7.50 3.98 5.21
N HIS A 100 -8.80 4.13 5.48
CA HIS A 100 -9.74 3.01 5.63
C HIS A 100 -10.67 2.98 4.43
N ARG A 101 -10.29 2.21 3.41
CA ARG A 101 -11.11 2.02 2.22
C ARG A 101 -11.01 0.61 1.69
N ALA A 102 -12.08 0.15 1.08
CA ALA A 102 -12.16 -1.18 0.54
C ALA A 102 -13.11 -1.24 -0.66
N CYS A 103 -13.00 -2.32 -1.43
CA CYS A 103 -13.95 -2.62 -2.49
C CYS A 103 -15.23 -3.23 -1.86
N PRO A 104 -16.43 -2.66 -2.12
CA PRO A 104 -17.67 -3.22 -1.60
C PRO A 104 -17.93 -4.66 -2.04
N LEU A 105 -17.52 -5.01 -3.27
CA LEU A 105 -17.67 -6.36 -3.79
C LEU A 105 -16.70 -7.35 -3.13
N CYS A 106 -15.44 -6.99 -2.90
CA CYS A 106 -14.49 -7.86 -2.20
C CYS A 106 -14.89 -8.09 -0.74
N LEU A 107 -15.40 -7.08 -0.04
CA LEU A 107 -15.81 -7.24 1.35
C LEU A 107 -17.11 -8.03 1.53
N ASN A 108 -17.98 -8.01 0.53
CA ASN A 108 -19.22 -8.79 0.53
C ASN A 108 -19.03 -10.23 0.01
N ASP A 109 -17.82 -10.60 -0.44
CA ASP A 109 -17.50 -11.97 -0.86
C ASP A 109 -17.42 -12.89 0.37
N PRO A 110 -18.33 -13.87 0.53
CA PRO A 110 -18.34 -14.75 1.69
C PRO A 110 -17.15 -15.70 1.74
N GLU A 111 -16.49 -15.99 0.61
CA GLU A 111 -15.33 -16.90 0.57
C GLU A 111 -14.03 -16.17 0.90
N ASN A 112 -13.96 -14.86 0.61
CA ASN A 112 -12.72 -14.11 0.71
C ASN A 112 -12.95 -12.62 1.04
N GLN A 113 -13.37 -12.36 2.29
CA GLN A 113 -13.52 -11.01 2.83
C GLN A 113 -12.16 -10.33 3.05
N ALA A 114 -11.47 -10.00 1.97
CA ALA A 114 -10.12 -9.46 2.00
C ALA A 114 -10.11 -7.93 1.87
N VAL A 115 -9.43 -7.27 2.82
CA VAL A 115 -8.94 -5.91 2.65
C VAL A 115 -7.51 -5.98 2.16
N LEU A 116 -7.24 -5.48 0.95
CA LEU A 116 -5.88 -5.48 0.42
C LEU A 116 -5.04 -4.41 1.14
N LEU A 117 -3.83 -4.79 1.56
CA LEU A 117 -2.86 -3.87 2.18
C LEU A 117 -2.59 -2.63 1.29
N ALA A 118 -2.59 -2.81 -0.03
CA ALA A 118 -2.36 -1.73 -0.99
C ALA A 118 -3.43 -0.61 -0.92
N TRP A 119 -4.64 -0.92 -0.46
CA TRP A 119 -5.71 0.08 -0.32
C TRP A 119 -5.47 1.03 0.85
N LYS A 120 -4.60 0.68 1.80
CA LYS A 120 -4.16 1.56 2.89
C LYS A 120 -3.17 2.63 2.43
N LEU A 121 -2.67 2.54 1.19
CA LEU A 121 -1.80 3.54 0.58
C LEU A 121 -2.59 4.35 -0.47
N PRO A 122 -2.25 5.63 -0.70
CA PRO A 122 -2.89 6.49 -1.69
C PRO A 122 -2.38 6.19 -3.11
N LEU A 123 -2.33 4.91 -3.50
CA LEU A 123 -1.79 4.45 -4.78
C LEU A 123 -2.85 4.26 -5.87
N MET A 124 -4.05 3.89 -5.47
CA MET A 124 -5.15 3.51 -6.37
C MET A 124 -6.45 4.17 -5.91
N LEU A 125 -7.46 4.27 -6.77
CA LEU A 125 -8.79 4.78 -6.39
C LEU A 125 -9.89 3.73 -6.56
N SER A 126 -9.62 2.69 -7.34
CA SER A 126 -10.52 1.60 -7.69
C SER A 126 -9.92 0.23 -7.37
N CYS A 127 -10.81 -0.76 -7.27
CA CYS A 127 -10.45 -2.15 -7.08
C CYS A 127 -9.84 -2.73 -8.37
N PRO A 128 -8.64 -3.33 -8.33
CA PRO A 128 -8.05 -3.94 -9.51
C PRO A 128 -8.76 -5.23 -9.96
N LEU A 129 -9.61 -5.81 -9.11
CA LEU A 129 -10.37 -7.02 -9.45
C LEU A 129 -11.73 -6.67 -10.06
N HIS A 130 -12.40 -5.66 -9.50
CA HIS A 130 -13.79 -5.35 -9.83
C HIS A 130 -13.98 -4.03 -10.60
N GLY A 131 -12.97 -3.16 -10.68
CA GLY A 131 -13.05 -1.88 -11.38
C GLY A 131 -13.97 -0.84 -10.75
N CYS A 132 -14.54 -1.09 -9.57
CA CYS A 132 -15.34 -0.13 -8.82
C CYS A 132 -14.46 0.74 -7.92
N TRP A 133 -14.95 1.93 -7.55
CA TRP A 133 -14.34 2.79 -6.55
C TRP A 133 -14.11 2.03 -5.22
N LEU A 134 -13.01 2.39 -4.55
CA LEU A 134 -12.79 2.03 -3.15
C LEU A 134 -13.62 2.98 -2.29
N GLU A 135 -14.48 2.42 -1.45
CA GLU A 135 -15.35 3.17 -0.55
C GLU A 135 -14.76 3.19 0.87
N SER A 136 -14.97 4.30 1.58
CA SER A 136 -14.48 4.45 2.94
C SER A 136 -15.27 3.62 3.93
N TYR A 137 -14.60 3.06 4.93
CA TYR A 137 -15.24 2.29 6.00
C TYR A 137 -14.72 2.69 7.38
N TRP A 138 -15.54 2.49 8.40
CA TRP A 138 -15.13 2.54 9.80
C TRP A 138 -14.69 1.16 10.28
N GLY A 139 -13.56 1.11 10.99
CA GLY A 139 -13.02 -0.14 11.50
C GLY A 139 -11.84 0.06 12.44
N VAL A 140 -11.36 -1.05 12.98
CA VAL A 140 -10.07 -1.13 13.68
C VAL A 140 -9.10 -1.95 12.82
N PRO A 141 -7.78 -1.91 13.05
CA PRO A 141 -6.85 -2.77 12.33
C PRO A 141 -7.33 -4.23 12.31
N GLY A 142 -7.42 -4.81 11.12
CA GLY A 142 -7.90 -6.18 10.92
C GLY A 142 -9.42 -6.41 11.00
N ARG A 143 -10.24 -5.39 11.28
CA ARG A 143 -11.70 -5.56 11.43
C ARG A 143 -12.52 -4.44 10.79
N PHE A 144 -13.36 -4.83 9.83
CA PHE A 144 -14.43 -4.00 9.28
C PHE A 144 -15.60 -3.92 10.26
N LEU A 145 -16.13 -2.72 10.51
CA LEU A 145 -17.31 -2.50 11.35
C LEU A 145 -18.52 -2.01 10.54
N GLY A 146 -18.29 -1.24 9.49
CA GLY A 146 -19.34 -0.74 8.61
C GLY A 146 -18.82 0.29 7.62
N TRP A 147 -19.60 0.58 6.59
CA TRP A 147 -19.29 1.63 5.63
C TRP A 147 -19.51 3.02 6.25
N GLU A 148 -18.70 4.00 5.86
CA GLU A 148 -18.94 5.39 6.28
C GLU A 148 -20.24 5.93 5.67
N ASN A 149 -20.52 5.55 4.43
CA ASN A 149 -21.77 5.80 3.72
C ASN A 149 -22.61 4.53 3.70
N ALA A 150 -23.85 4.60 4.22
CA ALA A 150 -24.74 3.43 4.31
C ALA A 150 -25.04 2.79 2.94
N ASP A 151 -25.07 3.62 1.89
CA ASP A 151 -25.31 3.21 0.50
C ASP A 151 -23.99 2.99 -0.25
N ALA A 152 -23.01 2.30 0.34
CA ALA A 152 -21.74 1.96 -0.32
C ALA A 152 -21.93 0.92 -1.44
N GLU A 153 -22.86 1.19 -2.35
CA GLU A 153 -23.07 0.41 -3.56
C GLU A 153 -21.84 0.51 -4.46
N PRO A 154 -21.47 -0.58 -5.16
CA PRO A 154 -20.33 -0.57 -6.07
C PRO A 154 -20.53 0.47 -7.18
N ARG A 155 -19.75 1.56 -7.14
CA ARG A 155 -19.73 2.56 -8.21
C ARG A 155 -18.60 2.25 -9.18
N THR A 156 -18.91 2.06 -10.46
CA THR A 156 -17.89 1.83 -11.49
C THR A 156 -16.94 3.03 -11.59
N ALA A 157 -15.63 2.76 -11.57
CA ALA A 157 -14.63 3.80 -11.83
C ALA A 157 -14.59 4.13 -13.33
N SER A 158 -14.18 5.35 -13.67
CA SER A 158 -14.00 5.70 -15.08
C SER A 158 -12.86 4.88 -15.70
N ASP A 159 -12.91 4.67 -17.02
CA ASP A 159 -11.89 3.89 -17.74
C ASP A 159 -10.46 4.40 -17.49
N ALA A 160 -10.28 5.72 -17.38
CA ALA A 160 -8.98 6.31 -17.09
C ALA A 160 -8.45 5.92 -15.71
N ILE A 161 -9.31 5.92 -14.69
CA ILE A 161 -8.97 5.53 -13.32
C ILE A 161 -8.68 4.04 -13.26
N ALA A 162 -9.59 3.22 -13.79
CA ALA A 162 -9.45 1.77 -13.80
C ALA A 162 -8.17 1.34 -14.53
N ALA A 163 -7.87 1.94 -15.69
CA ALA A 163 -6.64 1.65 -16.42
C ALA A 163 -5.37 2.06 -15.65
N MET A 164 -5.44 3.15 -14.87
CA MET A 164 -4.30 3.56 -14.06
C MET A 164 -4.07 2.64 -12.85
N ASP A 165 -5.15 2.30 -12.18
CA ASP A 165 -5.10 1.40 -11.04
C ASP A 165 -4.68 -0.01 -11.44
N GLN A 166 -5.14 -0.51 -12.59
CA GLN A 166 -4.66 -1.79 -13.15
C GLN A 166 -3.15 -1.81 -13.37
N ARG A 167 -2.57 -0.74 -13.91
CA ARG A 167 -1.11 -0.63 -14.09
C ARG A 167 -0.38 -0.57 -12.77
N THR A 168 -0.89 0.19 -11.81
CA THR A 168 -0.33 0.25 -10.45
C THR A 168 -0.41 -1.10 -9.74
N TRP A 169 -1.50 -1.85 -9.94
CA TRP A 169 -1.65 -3.22 -9.45
C TRP A 169 -0.67 -4.19 -10.12
N GLN A 170 -0.47 -4.05 -11.44
CA GLN A 170 0.55 -4.82 -12.17
C GLN A 170 1.94 -4.56 -11.58
N ALA A 171 2.28 -3.31 -11.25
CA ALA A 171 3.55 -2.96 -10.61
C ALA A 171 3.73 -3.68 -9.27
N LEU A 172 2.68 -3.69 -8.43
CA LEU A 172 2.70 -4.32 -7.11
C LEU A 172 2.83 -5.85 -7.19
N THR A 173 2.15 -6.48 -8.13
CA THR A 173 2.02 -7.95 -8.18
C THR A 173 3.07 -8.63 -9.05
N THR A 174 3.61 -7.92 -10.05
CA THR A 174 4.56 -8.49 -11.03
C THR A 174 5.93 -7.81 -11.02
N GLY A 175 6.10 -6.73 -10.25
CA GLY A 175 7.34 -5.95 -10.18
C GLY A 175 7.60 -5.05 -11.40
N HIS A 176 6.66 -4.94 -12.34
CA HIS A 176 6.77 -4.06 -13.49
C HIS A 176 5.41 -3.64 -14.05
N VAL A 177 5.42 -2.63 -14.91
CA VAL A 177 4.26 -2.16 -15.66
C VAL A 177 4.53 -2.28 -17.14
N GLU A 178 3.60 -2.87 -17.88
CA GLU A 178 3.64 -2.90 -19.34
C GLU A 178 2.98 -1.64 -19.91
N LEU A 179 3.78 -0.81 -20.58
CA LEU A 179 3.31 0.35 -21.34
C LEU A 179 3.51 0.09 -22.83
N PRO A 180 2.74 0.74 -23.73
CA PRO A 180 2.74 0.43 -25.16
C PRO A 180 4.11 0.43 -25.86
N ARG A 181 5.11 1.12 -25.31
CA ARG A 181 6.45 1.24 -25.91
C ARG A 181 7.57 0.65 -25.07
N ARG A 182 7.32 0.34 -23.80
CA ARG A 182 8.36 -0.13 -22.88
C ARG A 182 7.76 -0.73 -21.62
N ARG A 183 8.47 -1.72 -21.08
CA ARG A 183 8.29 -2.19 -19.72
C ARG A 183 8.97 -1.21 -18.74
N ILE A 184 8.30 -0.91 -17.63
CA ILE A 184 8.81 -0.05 -16.57
C ILE A 184 8.93 -0.84 -15.26
N HIS A 185 10.09 -0.77 -14.61
CA HIS A 185 10.28 -1.37 -13.29
C HIS A 185 9.37 -0.71 -12.25
N ALA A 186 8.80 -1.49 -11.32
CA ALA A 186 7.84 -1.01 -10.32
C ALA A 186 8.37 0.19 -9.52
N GLY A 187 9.63 0.17 -9.09
CA GLY A 187 10.19 1.31 -8.34
C GLY A 187 10.26 2.61 -9.13
N LEU A 188 10.48 2.53 -10.46
CA LEU A 188 10.41 3.71 -11.32
C LEU A 188 8.96 4.15 -11.53
N TRP A 189 8.02 3.21 -11.65
CA TRP A 189 6.59 3.49 -11.77
C TRP A 189 6.07 4.32 -10.60
N PHE A 190 6.32 3.89 -9.37
CA PHE A 190 5.87 4.61 -8.17
C PHE A 190 6.54 5.97 -8.01
N ARG A 191 7.83 6.10 -8.33
CA ARG A 191 8.49 7.41 -8.34
C ARG A 191 7.90 8.36 -9.37
N LEU A 192 7.57 7.87 -10.58
CA LEU A 192 6.92 8.68 -11.62
C LEU A 192 5.53 9.18 -11.16
N LEU A 193 4.71 8.30 -10.58
CA LEU A 193 3.40 8.69 -10.06
C LEU A 193 3.52 9.73 -8.94
N ARG A 194 4.45 9.53 -7.99
CA ARG A 194 4.67 10.48 -6.91
C ARG A 194 5.15 11.83 -7.43
N THR A 195 6.09 11.80 -8.38
CA THR A 195 6.59 12.98 -9.08
C THR A 195 5.46 13.77 -9.74
N LEU A 196 4.54 13.08 -10.44
CA LEU A 196 3.38 13.71 -11.08
C LEU A 196 2.50 14.41 -10.04
N LEU A 197 2.20 13.76 -8.92
CA LEU A 197 1.41 14.37 -7.84
C LEU A 197 2.13 15.57 -7.22
N ASP A 198 3.44 15.52 -7.05
CA ASP A 198 4.23 16.64 -6.53
C ASP A 198 4.36 17.80 -7.53
N GLU A 199 4.24 17.56 -8.84
CA GLU A 199 4.23 18.62 -9.86
C GLU A 199 2.88 19.35 -9.98
N LEU A 200 1.79 18.70 -9.57
CA LEU A 200 0.42 19.24 -9.64
C LEU A 200 0.00 20.02 -8.39
N ASN A 201 0.74 19.92 -7.28
CA ASN A 201 0.49 20.63 -6.01
C ASN A 201 1.39 21.85 -5.87
#